data_AF-A0A7Y5PY67-F1
#
_entry.id   AF-A0A7Y5PY67-F1
#
_cell.length_a   1.000
_cell.length_b   1.000
_cell.length_c   1.000
_cell.angle_alpha   90.00
_cell.angle_beta   90.00
_cell.angle_gamma   90.00
#
_symmetry.space_group_name_H-M   'P 1'
#
loop_
_entity.id
_entity.type
_entity.pdbx_description
1 polymer ?
#
loop_
_entity_poly.entity_id
_entity_poly.type
_entity_poly.pdbx_seq_one_letter_code
_entity_poly.pdbx_strand_id
1 'polypeptide(L)' 'TLGRFDRPWPERKVFGTIRCMTSDSTARKLDLASYLSRFTPQKALFRD' A
#
# COMPACT_ATOMS: atom_id res chain seq x y z
N THR A 1 8.72 7.18 16.85
CA THR A 1 8.70 5.70 16.77
C THR A 1 7.53 5.27 15.90
N LEU A 2 7.76 4.36 14.96
CA LEU A 2 6.70 3.80 14.12
C LEU A 2 5.77 2.91 14.99
N GLY A 3 4.46 2.96 14.75
CA GLY A 3 3.49 2.11 15.48
C GLY A 3 3.09 2.58 16.89
N ARG A 4 3.36 3.83 17.28
CA ARG A 4 3.12 4.35 18.66
C ARG A 4 1.71 4.12 19.23
N PHE A 5 0.68 4.09 18.37
CA PHE A 5 -0.73 3.97 18.77
C PHE A 5 -1.42 2.74 18.16
N ASP A 6 -0.65 1.75 17.72
CA ASP A 6 -1.16 0.50 17.16
C ASP A 6 -0.63 -0.70 17.96
N ARG A 7 -1.26 -1.86 17.80
CA ARG A 7 -0.79 -3.14 18.36
C ARG A 7 0.23 -3.82 17.44
N PRO A 8 1.02 -4.78 17.95
CA PRO A 8 1.85 -5.63 17.09
C PRO A 8 1.03 -6.43 16.07
N TRP A 9 1.58 -6.55 14.86
CA TRP A 9 1.07 -7.36 13.75
C TRP A 9 1.99 -8.56 13.49
N PRO A 10 1.52 -9.61 12.77
CA PRO A 10 2.36 -10.73 12.39
C PRO A 10 3.65 -10.26 11.70
N GLU A 11 4.76 -10.89 12.07
CA GLU A 11 6.08 -10.49 11.58
C GLU A 11 6.22 -10.67 10.06
N ARG A 12 6.81 -9.69 9.40
CA ARG A 12 7.13 -9.73 7.97
C ARG A 12 8.55 -9.22 7.72
N LYS A 13 9.16 -9.75 6.65
CA LYS A 13 10.45 -9.27 6.16
C LYS A 13 10.40 -7.75 5.94
N VAL A 14 11.46 -7.05 6.35
CA VAL A 14 11.62 -5.58 6.32
C VAL A 14 10.79 -4.85 7.38
N PHE A 15 9.50 -5.12 7.51
CA PHE A 15 8.61 -4.33 8.37
C PHE A 15 8.58 -4.77 9.84
N GLY A 16 9.11 -5.96 10.16
CA GLY A 16 8.99 -6.55 11.48
C GLY A 16 7.52 -6.73 11.84
N THR A 17 7.12 -6.24 13.02
CA THR A 17 5.74 -6.33 13.53
C THR A 17 4.89 -5.09 13.29
N ILE A 18 5.36 -4.11 12.50
CA ILE A 18 4.58 -2.91 12.16
C ILE A 18 3.45 -3.30 11.20
N ARG A 19 2.26 -2.70 11.38
CA ARG A 19 1.14 -2.91 10.46
C ARG A 19 1.56 -2.57 9.03
N CYS A 20 1.35 -3.52 8.12
CA CYS A 20 1.49 -3.30 6.69
C CYS A 20 0.13 -3.38 5.98
N MET A 21 -0.02 -2.64 4.89
CA MET A 21 -1.16 -2.72 3.97
C MET A 21 -0.64 -3.04 2.57
N THR A 22 -1.12 -4.13 1.96
CA THR A 22 -0.67 -4.57 0.64
C THR A 22 -1.61 -4.10 -0.47
N SER A 23 -1.07 -3.89 -1.67
CA SER A 23 -1.86 -3.53 -2.85
C SER A 23 -3.00 -4.53 -3.12
N ASP A 24 -2.74 -5.83 -3.01
CA ASP A 24 -3.76 -6.88 -3.18
C ASP A 24 -4.91 -6.75 -2.18
N SER A 25 -4.59 -6.43 -0.92
CA SER A 25 -5.61 -6.25 0.12
C SER A 25 -6.41 -4.96 -0.06
N THR A 26 -5.85 -3.96 -0.74
CA THR A 26 -6.55 -2.73 -1.14
C THR A 26 -7.46 -3.01 -2.33
N ALA A 27 -6.99 -3.73 -3.34
CA ALA A 27 -7.76 -4.12 -4.52
C ALA A 27 -9.00 -4.98 -4.18
N ARG A 28 -8.93 -5.78 -3.10
CA ARG A 28 -10.12 -6.52 -2.59
C ARG A 28 -11.15 -5.63 -1.88
N LYS A 29 -10.80 -4.42 -1.45
CA LYS A 29 -11.68 -3.55 -0.64
C LYS A 29 -12.23 -2.37 -1.41
N LEU A 30 -11.50 -1.90 -2.41
CA LEU A 30 -11.82 -0.68 -3.16
C LEU A 30 -11.81 -0.99 -4.66
N ASP A 31 -12.58 -0.23 -5.43
CA ASP A 31 -12.42 -0.18 -6.87
C ASP A 31 -11.14 0.59 -7.22
N LEU A 32 -10.03 -0.13 -7.15
CA LEU A 32 -8.70 0.43 -7.36
C LEU A 32 -8.47 0.82 -8.82
N ALA A 33 -9.11 0.14 -9.79
CA ALA A 33 -8.95 0.42 -11.21
C ALA A 33 -9.51 1.80 -11.57
N SER A 34 -10.73 2.10 -11.12
CA SER A 34 -11.34 3.42 -11.34
C SER A 34 -10.59 4.53 -10.59
N TYR A 35 -10.08 4.24 -9.40
CA TYR A 35 -9.26 5.21 -8.65
C TYR A 35 -7.97 5.55 -9.41
N LEU A 36 -7.23 4.53 -9.86
CA LEU A 36 -5.97 4.73 -10.58
C LEU A 36 -6.18 5.37 -11.94
N SER A 37 -7.24 5.03 -12.68
CA SER A 37 -7.52 5.67 -13.98
C SER A 37 -7.80 7.18 -13.83
N ARG A 38 -8.45 7.59 -12.74
CA ARG A 38 -8.75 8.99 -12.46
C ARG A 38 -7.53 9.79 -12.01
N PHE A 39 -6.61 9.18 -11.26
CA PHE A 39 -5.57 9.91 -10.53
C PHE A 39 -4.13 9.57 -10.93
N THR A 40 -3.88 8.64 -11.85
CA THR A 40 -2.53 8.36 -12.35
C THR A 40 -2.20 9.30 -13.51
N PRO A 41 -1.23 10.22 -13.38
CA PRO A 41 -0.75 11.00 -14.52
C PRO A 41 -0.09 10.06 -15.54
N GLN A 42 -0.42 10.19 -16.83
CA GLN A 42 0.08 9.33 -17.94
C GLN A 42 1.61 9.25 -18.09
N LYS A 43 2.39 10.05 -17.35
CA LYS A 43 3.85 10.02 -17.43
C LYS A 43 4.37 8.85 -16.60
N ALA A 44 4.60 7.72 -17.27
CA ALA A 44 5.31 6.59 -16.69
C ALA A 44 6.64 7.08 -16.10
N LEU A 45 6.90 6.70 -14.84
CA LEU A 45 8.08 7.11 -14.08
C LEU A 45 9.42 6.67 -14.69
N PHE A 46 9.35 5.83 -15.73
CA PHE A 46 10.48 5.42 -16.55
C PHE A 46 10.05 5.51 -18.02
N ARG A 47 10.29 6.66 -18.63
CA ARG A 47 10.46 6.77 -20.08
C ARG A 47 11.90 7.19 -20.28
N ASP A 48 12.70 6.21 -20.66
CA ASP A 48 14.04 6.18 -21.28
C ASP A 48 14.73 4.88 -20.86
#